data_AF-A0A943QG14-F1
#
_entry.id   AF-A0A943QG14-F1
#
_cell.length_a   1.000
_cell.length_b   1.000
_cell.length_c   1.000
_cell.angle_alpha   90.00
_cell.angle_beta   90.00
_cell.angle_gamma   90.00
#
_symmetry.space_group_name_H-M   'P 1'
#
loop_
_entity.id
_entity.type
_entity.pdbx_description
1 polymer ?
#
loop_
_entity_poly.entity_id
_entity_poly.type
_entity_poly.pdbx_seq_one_letter_code
_entity_poly.pdbx_strand_id
1 'polypeptide(L)'
;IHQPVNDYYGTYRAMQDLYKEGKIKAIGVSNFYPDRLVDLALFNEVKPAVNQIEINPFHQQLDAQTYNQKYNVQLQAWAPFAEGKNGMFENQDLKTIGEKYNKSVAQVILRWLLQRGIVPLAKTVNKERMLQNIDVFNFKLSEDDMNKISSLDKKESSFFNHQEASAVEMLASLVR
;
A
#
# COMPACT_ATOMS: atom_id res chain seq x y z
N ILE A 1 2.64 -0.97 -13.96
CA ILE A 1 2.77 -2.45 -14.00
C ILE A 1 2.10 -3.04 -12.78
N HIS A 2 1.21 -4.03 -12.94
CA HIS A 2 0.41 -4.56 -11.83
C HIS A 2 1.19 -5.56 -10.95
N GLN A 3 1.98 -6.45 -11.57
CA GLN A 3 2.67 -7.53 -10.87
C GLN A 3 4.16 -7.58 -11.25
N PRO A 4 5.08 -7.99 -10.35
CA PRO A 4 6.51 -8.07 -10.61
C PRO A 4 6.92 -9.36 -11.33
N VAL A 5 6.16 -9.77 -12.36
CA VAL A 5 6.37 -11.02 -13.10
C VAL A 5 6.56 -10.75 -14.60
N ASN A 6 7.19 -11.70 -15.29
CA ASN A 6 7.48 -11.65 -16.74
C ASN A 6 8.40 -10.46 -17.12
N ASP A 7 8.41 -10.05 -18.39
CA ASP A 7 9.21 -8.93 -18.90
C ASP A 7 8.65 -7.57 -18.47
N TYR A 8 8.73 -7.29 -17.16
CA TYR A 8 8.36 -6.00 -16.61
C TYR A 8 9.33 -4.89 -17.06
N TYR A 9 10.56 -5.20 -17.46
CA TYR A 9 11.51 -4.23 -18.01
C TYR A 9 11.09 -3.73 -19.40
N GLY A 10 10.73 -4.64 -20.31
CA GLY A 10 10.18 -4.29 -21.62
C GLY A 10 8.89 -3.50 -21.49
N THR A 11 8.00 -3.94 -20.59
CA THR A 11 6.77 -3.22 -20.26
C THR A 11 7.07 -1.81 -19.75
N TYR A 12 8.05 -1.65 -18.85
CA TYR A 12 8.37 -0.35 -18.26
C TYR A 12 9.02 0.60 -19.27
N ARG A 13 9.86 0.11 -20.19
CA ARG A 13 10.36 0.88 -21.33
C ARG A 13 9.23 1.42 -22.22
N ALA A 14 8.28 0.56 -22.59
CA ALA A 14 7.11 1.01 -23.36
C ALA A 14 6.28 2.05 -22.60
N MET A 15 6.12 1.91 -21.27
CA MET A 15 5.47 2.91 -20.44
C MET A 15 6.23 4.26 -20.41
N GLN A 16 7.57 4.24 -20.44
CA GLN A 16 8.39 5.46 -20.52
C GLN A 16 8.17 6.20 -21.85
N ASP A 17 8.06 5.48 -22.97
CA ASP A 17 7.76 6.08 -24.27
C ASP A 17 6.39 6.78 -24.25
N LEU A 18 5.36 6.10 -23.74
CA LEU A 18 4.01 6.68 -23.59
C LEU A 18 3.96 7.89 -22.64
N TYR A 19 4.80 7.89 -21.59
CA TYR A 19 4.96 9.02 -20.68
C TYR A 19 5.61 10.22 -21.40
N LYS A 20 6.68 9.99 -22.15
CA LYS A 20 7.39 11.03 -22.93
C LYS A 20 6.54 11.61 -24.06
N GLU A 21 5.67 10.80 -24.66
CA GLU A 21 4.65 11.23 -25.62
C GLU A 21 3.49 12.03 -24.99
N GLY A 22 3.44 12.14 -23.65
CA GLY A 22 2.40 12.87 -22.93
C GLY A 22 1.05 12.14 -22.84
N LYS A 23 0.98 10.87 -23.25
CA LYS A 23 -0.25 10.05 -23.16
C LYS A 23 -0.58 9.63 -21.74
N ILE A 24 0.44 9.54 -20.88
CA ILE A 24 0.32 9.16 -19.47
C ILE A 24 1.04 10.21 -18.63
N LYS A 25 0.38 10.71 -17.56
CA LYS A 25 0.94 11.76 -16.70
C LYS A 25 1.94 11.27 -15.65
N ALA A 26 1.87 10.00 -15.28
CA ALA A 26 2.77 9.35 -14.33
C ALA A 26 2.77 7.84 -14.57
N ILE A 27 3.93 7.21 -14.45
CA ILE A 27 4.09 5.76 -14.58
C ILE A 27 4.60 5.17 -13.27
N GLY A 28 4.18 3.94 -12.97
CA GLY A 28 4.48 3.32 -11.69
C GLY A 28 4.25 1.81 -11.70
N VAL A 29 4.41 1.22 -10.53
CA VAL A 29 4.39 -0.23 -10.33
C VAL A 29 3.50 -0.62 -9.15
N SER A 30 3.26 -1.92 -8.99
CA SER A 30 2.46 -2.50 -7.91
C SER A 30 3.04 -3.84 -7.51
N ASN A 31 3.06 -4.11 -6.21
CA ASN A 31 3.65 -5.31 -5.59
C ASN A 31 5.16 -5.46 -5.80
N PHE A 32 5.89 -4.35 -6.01
CA PHE A 32 7.36 -4.37 -6.13
C PHE A 32 7.99 -4.21 -4.74
N TYR A 33 8.58 -5.30 -4.23
CA TYR A 33 9.40 -5.32 -3.02
C TYR A 33 10.67 -4.45 -3.20
N PRO A 34 11.40 -4.12 -2.10
CA PRO A 34 12.55 -3.24 -2.16
C PRO A 34 13.58 -3.59 -3.24
N ASP A 35 13.91 -4.87 -3.38
CA ASP A 35 14.86 -5.35 -4.39
C ASP A 35 14.42 -4.98 -5.82
N ARG A 36 13.18 -5.30 -6.19
CA ARG A 36 12.64 -5.02 -7.53
C ARG A 36 12.39 -3.54 -7.78
N LEU A 37 12.01 -2.80 -6.74
CA LEU A 37 11.84 -1.36 -6.83
C LEU A 37 13.18 -0.66 -7.08
N VAL A 38 14.20 -0.99 -6.28
CA VAL A 38 15.55 -0.42 -6.42
C VAL A 38 16.11 -0.72 -7.80
N ASP A 39 15.94 -1.95 -8.26
CA ASP A 39 16.32 -2.40 -9.60
C ASP A 39 15.69 -1.50 -10.70
N LEU A 40 14.37 -1.38 -10.74
CA LEU A 40 13.71 -0.49 -11.72
C LEU A 40 14.12 0.98 -11.58
N ALA A 41 14.28 1.48 -10.36
CA ALA A 41 14.59 2.88 -10.10
C ALA A 41 16.04 3.27 -10.46
N LEU A 42 16.97 2.31 -10.49
CA LEU A 42 18.37 2.54 -10.85
C LEU A 42 18.66 2.29 -12.33
N PHE A 43 17.92 1.39 -12.98
CA PHE A 43 18.19 0.98 -14.36
C PHE A 43 17.19 1.51 -15.40
N ASN A 44 16.35 2.49 -15.03
CA ASN A 44 15.47 3.21 -15.97
C ASN A 44 15.62 4.73 -15.79
N GLU A 45 15.40 5.47 -16.88
CA GLU A 45 15.50 6.93 -16.90
C GLU A 45 14.42 7.58 -16.03
N VAL A 46 13.17 7.10 -16.14
CA VAL A 46 12.04 7.60 -15.36
C VAL A 46 11.76 6.65 -14.20
N LYS A 47 12.09 7.08 -12.99
CA LYS A 47 11.77 6.33 -11.77
C LYS A 47 10.25 6.15 -11.61
N PRO A 48 9.78 5.04 -11.00
CA PRO A 48 8.37 4.87 -10.70
C PRO A 48 7.85 6.04 -9.86
N ALA A 49 6.77 6.68 -10.28
CA ALA A 49 6.15 7.75 -9.49
C ALA A 49 5.40 7.17 -8.28
N VAL A 50 4.84 5.97 -8.43
CA VAL A 50 4.04 5.27 -7.41
C VAL A 50 4.45 3.80 -7.36
N ASN A 51 4.47 3.24 -6.16
CA ASN A 51 4.46 1.80 -5.91
C ASN A 51 3.26 1.45 -5.04
N GLN A 52 2.30 0.73 -5.61
CA GLN A 52 1.10 0.30 -4.91
C GLN A 52 1.32 -1.08 -4.28
N ILE A 53 1.34 -1.19 -2.95
CA ILE A 53 1.61 -2.48 -2.24
C ILE A 53 0.62 -2.69 -1.10
N GLU A 54 0.57 -3.91 -0.54
CA GLU A 54 -0.25 -4.20 0.64
C GLU A 54 0.33 -3.46 1.83
N ILE A 55 -0.44 -2.53 2.41
CA ILE A 55 -0.05 -1.87 3.65
C ILE A 55 -1.25 -1.77 4.57
N ASN A 56 -1.16 -2.43 5.72
CA ASN A 56 -2.17 -2.41 6.77
C ASN A 56 -1.50 -2.59 8.14
N PRO A 57 -2.21 -2.45 9.27
CA PRO A 57 -1.61 -2.55 10.60
C PRO A 57 -0.84 -3.86 10.88
N PHE A 58 -1.19 -4.96 10.19
CA PHE A 58 -0.53 -6.25 10.37
C PHE A 58 0.59 -6.52 9.35
N HIS A 59 0.66 -5.73 8.27
CA HIS A 59 1.71 -5.79 7.27
C HIS A 59 2.16 -4.37 6.93
N GLN A 60 3.04 -3.80 7.76
CA GLN A 60 3.26 -2.36 7.76
C GLN A 60 4.27 -1.87 6.72
N GLN A 61 5.08 -2.75 6.13
CA GLN A 61 5.99 -2.41 5.03
C GLN A 61 7.04 -1.32 5.38
N LEU A 62 7.64 -1.39 6.58
CA LEU A 62 8.61 -0.39 7.02
C LEU A 62 9.87 -0.31 6.12
N ASP A 63 10.37 -1.47 5.68
CA ASP A 63 11.53 -1.53 4.79
C ASP A 63 11.19 -0.98 3.39
N ALA A 64 10.06 -1.41 2.82
CA ALA A 64 9.58 -0.84 1.57
C ALA A 64 9.36 0.68 1.68
N GLN A 65 8.81 1.19 2.78
CA GLN A 65 8.69 2.63 2.98
C GLN A 65 10.03 3.36 2.90
N THR A 66 11.07 2.81 3.55
CA THR A 66 12.43 3.37 3.53
C THR A 66 12.97 3.47 2.10
N TYR A 67 12.90 2.39 1.33
CA TYR A 67 13.43 2.38 -0.04
C TYR A 67 12.58 3.22 -1.02
N ASN A 68 11.25 3.16 -0.92
CA ASN A 68 10.38 3.99 -1.75
C ASN A 68 10.64 5.48 -1.52
N GLN A 69 10.76 5.92 -0.27
CA GLN A 69 11.11 7.30 0.06
C GLN A 69 12.51 7.68 -0.46
N LYS A 70 13.51 6.83 -0.28
CA LYS A 70 14.89 7.05 -0.78
C LYS A 70 14.93 7.35 -2.29
N TYR A 71 14.05 6.73 -3.07
CA TYR A 71 14.00 6.91 -4.53
C TYR A 71 12.89 7.85 -5.00
N ASN A 72 12.24 8.59 -4.09
CA ASN A 72 11.12 9.49 -4.37
C ASN A 72 9.93 8.81 -5.05
N VAL A 73 9.63 7.58 -4.63
CA VAL A 73 8.48 6.80 -5.10
C VAL A 73 7.37 6.89 -4.06
N GLN A 74 6.19 7.37 -4.45
CA GLN A 74 5.04 7.48 -3.55
C GLN A 74 4.48 6.09 -3.26
N LEU A 75 4.42 5.71 -1.98
CA LEU A 75 3.70 4.50 -1.58
C LEU A 75 2.19 4.71 -1.63
N GLN A 76 1.51 3.72 -2.19
CA GLN A 76 0.05 3.65 -2.21
C GLN A 76 -0.40 2.32 -1.59
N ALA A 77 -1.21 2.37 -0.55
CA ALA A 77 -1.67 1.18 0.15
C ALA A 77 -2.91 0.59 -0.51
N TRP A 78 -2.79 -0.64 -1.03
CA TRP A 78 -3.94 -1.49 -1.28
C TRP A 78 -4.25 -2.36 -0.04
N ALA A 79 -5.51 -2.82 0.05
CA ALA A 79 -6.08 -3.50 1.23
C ALA A 79 -5.69 -2.84 2.57
N PRO A 80 -5.95 -1.53 2.77
CA PRO A 80 -5.63 -0.86 4.03
C PRO A 80 -6.29 -1.53 5.24
N PHE A 81 -7.41 -2.23 5.02
CA PHE A 81 -8.15 -2.96 6.05
C PHE A 81 -7.90 -4.47 6.05
N ALA A 82 -6.89 -4.98 5.33
CA ALA A 82 -6.68 -6.40 5.07
C ALA A 82 -7.96 -7.13 4.58
N GLU A 83 -8.85 -6.42 3.89
CA GLU A 83 -10.20 -6.89 3.53
C GLU A 83 -11.06 -7.42 4.70
N GLY A 84 -10.81 -6.92 5.92
CA GLY A 84 -11.49 -7.36 7.13
C GLY A 84 -10.99 -8.67 7.71
N LYS A 85 -9.93 -9.26 7.13
CA LYS A 85 -9.28 -10.48 7.65
C LYS A 85 -8.68 -10.25 9.03
N ASN A 86 -8.34 -11.36 9.70
CA ASN A 86 -7.57 -11.39 10.94
C ASN A 86 -8.20 -10.60 12.11
N GLY A 87 -9.52 -10.40 12.08
CA GLY A 87 -10.25 -9.65 13.12
C GLY A 87 -9.83 -8.18 13.19
N MET A 88 -9.39 -7.57 12.09
CA MET A 88 -8.83 -6.20 12.10
C MET A 88 -9.75 -5.16 12.75
N PHE A 89 -11.05 -5.21 12.47
CA PHE A 89 -12.02 -4.27 13.05
C PHE A 89 -12.35 -4.57 14.53
N GLU A 90 -12.03 -5.77 15.01
CA GLU A 90 -12.24 -6.19 16.39
C GLU A 90 -11.00 -6.01 17.28
N ASN A 91 -9.86 -5.62 16.69
CA ASN A 91 -8.62 -5.41 17.42
C ASN A 91 -8.79 -4.34 18.51
N GLN A 92 -8.55 -4.73 19.77
CA GLN A 92 -8.83 -3.88 20.93
C GLN A 92 -7.97 -2.62 20.95
N ASP A 93 -6.73 -2.68 20.48
CA ASP A 93 -5.85 -1.51 20.44
C ASP A 93 -6.36 -0.45 19.46
N LEU A 94 -6.78 -0.87 18.27
CA LEU A 94 -7.38 0.02 17.27
C LEU A 94 -8.72 0.59 17.74
N LYS A 95 -9.54 -0.21 18.44
CA LYS A 95 -10.81 0.25 19.03
C LYS A 95 -10.58 1.32 20.10
N THR A 96 -9.69 1.06 21.06
CA THR A 96 -9.35 2.02 22.11
C THR A 96 -8.82 3.34 21.54
N ILE A 97 -8.00 3.27 20.48
CA ILE A 97 -7.56 4.48 19.76
C ILE A 97 -8.76 5.17 19.08
N GLY A 98 -9.66 4.42 18.45
CA GLY A 98 -10.87 4.96 17.84
C GLY A 98 -11.76 5.70 18.83
N GLU A 99 -12.00 5.12 20.00
CA GLU A 99 -12.79 5.70 21.09
C GLU A 99 -12.20 7.04 21.57
N LYS A 100 -10.88 7.12 21.76
CA LYS A 100 -10.18 8.36 22.14
C LYS A 100 -10.47 9.54 21.21
N TYR A 101 -10.68 9.27 19.92
CA TYR A 101 -10.93 10.29 18.89
C TYR A 101 -12.39 10.37 18.45
N ASN A 102 -13.28 9.53 19.00
CA ASN A 102 -14.63 9.32 18.51
C ASN A 102 -14.66 9.01 16.99
N LYS A 103 -13.78 8.09 16.57
CA LYS A 103 -13.58 7.65 15.18
C LYS A 103 -13.67 6.13 15.08
N SER A 104 -14.08 5.63 13.92
CA SER A 104 -14.09 4.18 13.67
C SER A 104 -12.67 3.63 13.51
N VAL A 105 -12.51 2.32 13.70
CA VAL A 105 -11.24 1.62 13.41
C VAL A 105 -10.78 1.88 11.97
N ALA A 106 -11.70 1.92 11.01
CA ALA A 106 -11.37 2.26 9.62
C ALA A 106 -10.73 3.65 9.50
N GLN A 107 -11.31 4.65 10.16
CA GLN A 107 -10.76 6.02 10.17
C GLN A 107 -9.38 6.08 10.84
N VAL A 108 -9.18 5.35 11.94
CA VAL A 108 -7.87 5.24 12.61
C VAL A 108 -6.81 4.68 11.67
N ILE A 109 -7.11 3.58 10.97
CA ILE A 109 -6.18 2.94 10.03
C ILE A 109 -5.84 3.88 8.87
N LEU A 110 -6.85 4.52 8.27
CA LEU A 110 -6.62 5.46 7.17
C LEU A 110 -5.81 6.67 7.62
N ARG A 111 -6.10 7.20 8.81
CA ARG A 111 -5.34 8.30 9.40
C ARG A 111 -3.89 7.92 9.68
N TRP A 112 -3.67 6.71 10.18
CA TRP A 112 -2.33 6.16 10.40
C TRP A 112 -1.52 6.07 9.10
N LEU A 113 -2.11 5.55 8.02
CA LEU A 113 -1.45 5.53 6.70
C LEU A 113 -1.11 6.94 6.20
N LEU A 114 -2.07 7.86 6.28
CA LEU A 114 -1.87 9.25 5.85
C LEU A 114 -0.76 9.95 6.66
N GLN A 115 -0.70 9.73 7.98
CA GLN A 115 0.37 10.27 8.82
C GLN A 115 1.76 9.70 8.52
N ARG A 116 1.83 8.51 7.94
CA ARG A 116 3.07 7.93 7.40
C ARG A 116 3.42 8.46 6.00
N GLY A 117 2.61 9.34 5.42
CA GLY A 117 2.80 9.82 4.05
C GLY A 117 2.45 8.78 2.99
N ILE A 118 1.59 7.82 3.31
CA ILE A 118 1.16 6.74 2.41
C ILE A 118 -0.24 7.06 1.91
N VAL A 119 -0.49 6.90 0.60
CA VAL A 119 -1.81 7.14 -0.01
C VAL A 119 -2.69 5.89 0.14
N PRO A 120 -3.77 5.88 0.95
CA PRO A 120 -4.60 4.70 1.10
C PRO A 120 -5.68 4.59 0.01
N LEU A 121 -5.96 3.37 -0.44
CA LEU A 121 -7.11 3.04 -1.30
C LEU A 121 -8.17 2.26 -0.53
N ALA A 122 -9.20 2.96 -0.05
CA ALA A 122 -10.29 2.37 0.72
C ALA A 122 -11.50 2.03 -0.18
N LYS A 123 -11.75 0.74 -0.42
CA LYS A 123 -12.92 0.29 -1.19
C LYS A 123 -14.14 0.11 -0.30
N THR A 124 -15.29 0.60 -0.76
CA THR A 124 -16.61 0.32 -0.20
C THR A 124 -17.68 0.53 -1.29
N VAL A 125 -18.81 -0.15 -1.18
CA VAL A 125 -20.00 0.10 -2.02
C VAL A 125 -21.11 0.85 -1.25
N ASN A 126 -20.95 0.99 0.07
CA ASN A 126 -21.88 1.70 0.93
C ASN A 126 -21.47 3.18 1.04
N LYS A 127 -22.43 4.09 0.79
CA LYS A 127 -22.22 5.54 0.75
C LYS A 127 -21.81 6.11 2.10
N GLU A 128 -22.43 5.64 3.19
CA GLU A 128 -22.12 6.09 4.54
C GLU A 128 -20.66 5.77 4.91
N ARG A 129 -20.17 4.60 4.50
CA ARG A 129 -18.75 4.22 4.62
C ARG A 129 -17.83 5.04 3.73
N MET A 130 -18.27 5.48 2.55
CA MET A 130 -17.46 6.40 1.72
C MET A 130 -17.24 7.73 2.44
N LEU A 131 -18.32 8.29 2.99
CA LEU A 131 -18.29 9.52 3.78
C LEU A 131 -17.44 9.36 5.05
N GLN A 132 -17.58 8.22 5.75
CA GLN A 132 -16.76 7.92 6.91
C GLN A 132 -15.26 7.80 6.55
N ASN A 133 -14.94 7.07 5.49
CA ASN A 133 -13.55 6.81 5.09
C ASN A 133 -12.81 8.08 4.64
N ILE A 134 -13.52 9.05 4.06
CA ILE A 134 -12.90 10.33 3.64
C ILE A 134 -12.81 11.33 4.80
N ASP A 135 -13.62 11.19 5.86
CA ASP A 135 -13.60 12.02 7.07
C ASP A 135 -12.45 11.64 8.02
N VAL A 136 -11.21 11.75 7.53
CA VAL A 136 -9.98 11.36 8.25
C VAL A 136 -8.93 12.47 8.34
N PHE A 137 -9.27 13.67 7.87
CA PHE A 137 -8.36 14.82 7.85
C PHE A 137 -8.55 15.76 9.05
N ASN A 138 -9.63 15.61 9.81
CA ASN A 138 -10.02 16.46 10.93
C ASN A 138 -9.50 16.01 12.31
N PHE A 139 -8.65 14.97 12.36
CA PHE A 139 -8.01 14.54 13.60
C PHE A 139 -6.57 14.09 13.34
N LYS A 140 -5.78 13.92 14.40
CA LYS A 140 -4.38 13.47 14.34
C LYS A 140 -4.12 12.47 15.45
N LEU A 141 -3.58 11.31 15.09
CA LEU A 141 -3.08 10.30 16.03
C LEU A 141 -1.84 10.85 16.73
N SER A 142 -1.78 10.68 18.05
CA SER A 142 -0.60 11.03 18.84
C SER A 142 0.56 10.08 18.56
N GLU A 143 1.76 10.45 18.99
CA GLU A 143 2.94 9.59 18.85
C GLU A 143 2.74 8.24 19.55
N ASP A 144 2.14 8.23 20.75
CA ASP A 144 1.81 7.00 21.47
C ASP A 144 0.85 6.10 20.69
N ASP A 145 -0.16 6.67 20.03
CA ASP A 145 -1.09 5.89 19.21
C ASP A 145 -0.39 5.32 17.97
N MET A 146 0.49 6.11 17.33
CA MET A 146 1.29 5.66 16.19
C MET A 146 2.23 4.51 16.60
N ASN A 147 2.89 4.62 17.75
CA ASN A 147 3.76 3.57 18.31
C ASN A 147 2.96 2.31 18.65
N LYS A 148 1.76 2.46 19.23
CA LYS A 148 0.87 1.35 19.55
C LYS A 148 0.37 0.62 18.30
N ILE A 149 0.08 1.34 17.22
CA ILE A 149 -0.22 0.70 15.93
C ILE A 149 1.04 0.02 15.39
N SER A 150 2.23 0.62 15.53
CA SER A 150 3.49 0.02 15.06
C SER A 150 3.78 -1.34 15.68
N SER A 151 3.37 -1.60 16.93
CA SER A 151 3.55 -2.90 17.57
C SER A 151 2.64 -4.01 17.03
N LEU A 152 1.69 -3.70 16.15
CA LEU A 152 0.78 -4.69 15.55
C LEU A 152 1.38 -5.39 14.32
N ASP A 153 2.55 -4.96 13.83
CA ASP A 153 3.14 -5.49 12.60
C ASP A 153 3.53 -6.97 12.75
N LYS A 154 2.93 -7.82 11.92
CA LYS A 154 3.27 -9.25 11.82
C LYS A 154 4.27 -9.52 10.70
N LYS A 155 4.54 -8.53 9.83
CA LYS A 155 5.44 -8.64 8.68
C LYS A 155 5.04 -9.70 7.65
N GLU A 156 3.78 -10.16 7.68
CA GLU A 156 3.24 -11.15 6.78
C GLU A 156 2.02 -10.60 6.03
N SER A 157 1.92 -10.93 4.74
CA SER A 157 0.76 -10.58 3.92
C SER A 157 -0.50 -11.26 4.47
N SER A 158 -1.65 -10.56 4.41
CA SER A 158 -2.94 -11.19 4.69
C SER A 158 -3.46 -12.06 3.54
N PHE A 159 -2.66 -12.21 2.46
CA PHE A 159 -3.00 -12.92 1.24
C PHE A 159 -1.92 -13.95 0.90
N PHE A 160 -0.82 -13.52 0.29
CA PHE A 160 0.28 -14.38 -0.15
C PHE A 160 1.54 -13.54 -0.39
N ASN A 161 2.72 -14.18 -0.35
CA ASN A 161 3.99 -13.54 -0.64
C ASN A 161 4.32 -13.66 -2.14
N HIS A 162 4.50 -12.53 -2.84
CA HIS A 162 4.77 -12.57 -4.30
C HIS A 162 6.17 -13.13 -4.63
N GLN A 163 7.06 -13.29 -3.65
CA GLN A 163 8.38 -13.91 -3.83
C GLN A 163 8.33 -15.44 -3.78
N GLU A 164 7.20 -16.05 -3.43
CA GLU A 164 7.06 -17.51 -3.42
C GLU A 164 6.74 -18.06 -4.82
N ALA A 165 7.35 -19.21 -5.17
CA ALA A 165 7.13 -19.85 -6.46
C ALA A 165 5.64 -20.19 -6.69
N SER A 166 4.95 -20.69 -5.65
CA SER A 166 3.51 -20.99 -5.67
C SER A 166 2.66 -19.76 -5.97
N ALA A 167 3.06 -18.58 -5.49
CA ALA A 167 2.36 -17.33 -5.81
C ALA A 167 2.53 -16.96 -7.29
N VAL A 168 3.71 -17.18 -7.87
CA VAL A 168 3.95 -16.94 -9.30
C VAL A 168 3.13 -17.92 -10.16
N GLU A 169 3.08 -19.20 -9.80
CA GLU A 169 2.25 -20.21 -10.47
C GLU A 169 0.76 -19.85 -10.42
N MET A 170 0.27 -19.47 -9.24
CA MET A 170 -1.11 -19.00 -9.06
C MET A 170 -1.39 -17.78 -9.94
N LEU A 171 -0.54 -16.75 -9.93
CA LEU A 171 -0.73 -15.55 -10.76
C LEU A 171 -0.71 -15.89 -12.26
N ALA A 172 0.17 -16.79 -12.69
CA ALA A 172 0.21 -17.25 -14.07
C ALA A 172 -1.08 -17.97 -14.49
N SER A 173 -1.69 -18.75 -13.58
CA SER A 173 -2.96 -19.44 -13.85
C SER A 173 -4.16 -18.50 -14.08
N LEU A 174 -4.06 -17.23 -13.67
CA LEU A 174 -5.11 -16.22 -13.86
C LEU A 174 -5.02 -15.53 -15.24
N VAL A 175 -3.91 -15.71 -15.94
CA VAL A 175 -3.71 -15.20 -17.30
C VAL A 175 -4.44 -16.13 -18.25
N ARG A 176 -5.43 -15.57 -18.97
CA ARG A 176 -6.16 -16.26 -20.03
C ARG A 176 -5.41 -16.21 -21.35
#